data_AF-A0A9N9R597-F1
#
_entry.id   AF-A0A9N9R597-F1
#
_cell.length_a   1.000
_cell.length_b   1.000
_cell.length_c   1.000
_cell.angle_alpha   90.00
_cell.angle_beta   90.00
_cell.angle_gamma   90.00
#
_symmetry.space_group_name_H-M   'P 1'
#
loop_
_entity.id
_entity.type
_entity.pdbx_description
1 polymer ?
#
loop_
_entity_poly.entity_id
_entity_poly.type
_entity_poly.pdbx_seq_one_letter_code
_entity_poly.pdbx_strand_id
1 'polypeptide(L)'
;MLSGLRGVSPASEAMSEGTLERNRAEKALITKTPAHSQVFHDLRGNVKNYSDKNGNDVTKTVHKGRKTFAFWTLVCLLFALAIGNLILTFTILAVLRLGQGMESMEFLPEHNAIKLMGKAHLEHVYKRDGLLEGFKDVPMMITSENGSVNFNLQTRLSRPDTKLTVNSSGVFVRGVNSLELVDPDSGRTVFSTAAPAINIPDGVNNIHAKQVSTKRITAPVDEDLSVRSDGSIHLRGSEGTHMESKELFWSADQDIYIKSINGSVVLSGKEGVFVDVRYLPIASPINKTDKQATGQFKVCVCMPQGKLFRIPVPTGQKVTCSHVNMTGDMNPCA
;
A
#
# COMPACT_ATOMS: atom_id res chain seq x y z
N MET A 1 -17.45 -19.71 -32.95
CA MET A 1 -18.86 -19.32 -32.79
C MET A 1 -18.92 -18.15 -31.80
N LEU A 2 -19.88 -17.24 -32.01
CA LEU A 2 -20.10 -15.95 -31.36
C LEU A 2 -19.34 -14.75 -31.94
N SER A 3 -19.90 -14.29 -33.06
CA SER A 3 -19.85 -12.90 -33.52
C SER A 3 -20.87 -12.06 -32.76
N GLY A 4 -20.53 -10.80 -32.48
CA GLY A 4 -21.51 -9.77 -32.17
C GLY A 4 -20.98 -8.65 -31.28
N LEU A 5 -20.33 -7.65 -31.88
CA LEU A 5 -20.86 -6.29 -31.98
C LEU A 5 -19.82 -5.34 -32.57
N ARG A 6 -20.24 -4.70 -33.66
CA ARG A 6 -19.58 -3.64 -34.41
C ARG A 6 -19.96 -2.32 -33.75
N GLY A 7 -19.03 -1.37 -33.58
CA GLY A 7 -19.42 -0.04 -33.07
C GLY A 7 -18.33 0.97 -32.72
N VAL A 8 -17.40 1.25 -33.64
CA VAL A 8 -16.86 2.60 -33.97
C VAL A 8 -16.18 3.45 -32.85
N SER A 9 -14.85 3.58 -32.97
CA SER A 9 -13.97 4.67 -32.48
C SER A 9 -14.18 5.97 -33.32
N PRO A 10 -13.72 7.21 -32.98
CA PRO A 10 -12.51 7.52 -32.20
C PRO A 10 -12.49 8.80 -31.32
N ALA A 11 -11.38 8.93 -30.59
CA ALA A 11 -10.72 10.16 -30.13
C ALA A 11 -11.38 11.05 -29.05
N SER A 12 -10.63 11.28 -27.97
CA SER A 12 -10.72 12.52 -27.18
C SER A 12 -9.34 12.82 -26.57
N GLU A 13 -8.59 13.69 -27.24
CA GLU A 13 -7.60 14.53 -26.59
C GLU A 13 -8.33 15.68 -25.86
N ALA A 14 -7.73 16.10 -24.75
CA ALA A 14 -7.73 17.45 -24.20
C ALA A 14 -9.01 18.08 -23.59
N MET A 15 -8.80 18.57 -22.36
CA MET A 15 -9.41 19.72 -21.70
C MET A 15 -10.87 19.61 -21.22
N SER A 16 -11.01 19.35 -19.92
CA SER A 16 -12.20 19.68 -19.15
C SER A 16 -12.19 21.18 -18.85
N GLU A 17 -12.92 21.93 -19.67
CA GLU A 17 -13.42 23.26 -19.34
C GLU A 17 -14.92 23.10 -19.04
N GLY A 18 -15.25 23.01 -17.75
CA GLY A 18 -16.61 22.84 -17.25
C GLY A 18 -17.21 24.17 -16.82
N THR A 19 -17.62 24.98 -17.78
CA THR A 19 -18.61 26.05 -17.60
C THR A 19 -20.00 25.43 -17.46
N LEU A 20 -20.63 25.60 -16.30
CA LEU A 20 -22.02 25.20 -16.05
C LEU A 20 -22.89 26.43 -15.79
N GLU A 21 -23.67 26.72 -16.83
CA GLU A 21 -25.02 27.30 -16.88
C GLU A 21 -25.35 28.66 -16.23
N ARG A 22 -25.72 29.60 -17.10
CA ARG A 22 -27.02 30.28 -16.93
C ARG A 22 -27.66 30.55 -18.29
N ASN A 23 -28.66 29.74 -18.60
CA ASN A 23 -29.48 29.87 -19.80
C ASN A 23 -30.32 31.15 -19.79
N ARG A 24 -30.53 31.65 -21.01
CA ARG A 24 -31.25 32.85 -21.41
C ARG A 24 -32.58 32.40 -22.04
N ALA A 25 -33.70 32.84 -21.48
CA ALA A 25 -34.97 32.99 -22.20
C ALA A 25 -35.91 33.88 -21.35
N GLU A 26 -36.23 35.08 -21.85
CA GLU A 26 -37.58 35.46 -22.34
C GLU A 26 -38.42 36.12 -21.23
N LYS A 27 -38.59 37.44 -21.26
CA LYS A 27 -39.72 38.14 -21.91
C LYS A 27 -41.06 37.44 -21.62
N ALA A 28 -41.75 37.92 -20.59
CA ALA A 28 -43.19 37.72 -20.45
C ALA A 28 -43.87 39.09 -20.27
N LEU A 29 -44.84 39.32 -21.16
CA LEU A 29 -45.78 40.44 -21.14
C LEU A 29 -46.56 40.47 -19.82
N ILE A 30 -46.79 41.68 -19.30
CA ILE A 30 -48.01 41.97 -18.54
C ILE A 30 -48.63 43.23 -19.14
N THR A 31 -49.60 43.01 -20.01
CA THR A 31 -50.68 43.95 -20.31
C THR A 31 -51.68 43.89 -19.14
N LYS A 32 -51.99 45.06 -18.55
CA LYS A 32 -53.34 45.50 -18.15
C LYS A 32 -53.28 46.90 -17.51
N THR A 33 -53.78 47.87 -18.27
CA THR A 33 -54.43 49.11 -17.80
C THR A 33 -55.67 48.74 -16.96
N PRO A 34 -56.15 49.58 -16.00
CA PRO A 34 -56.81 50.85 -16.34
C PRO A 34 -56.69 52.03 -15.35
N ALA A 35 -56.90 53.22 -15.92
CA ALA A 35 -57.70 54.35 -15.44
C ALA A 35 -57.49 54.95 -14.02
N HIS A 36 -57.14 56.25 -14.05
CA HIS A 36 -57.82 57.33 -13.34
C HIS A 36 -57.79 57.33 -11.79
N SER A 37 -56.99 58.23 -11.21
CA SER A 37 -57.49 59.19 -10.21
C SER A 37 -56.39 60.18 -9.78
N GLN A 38 -56.80 61.43 -9.71
CA GLN A 38 -56.08 62.57 -9.18
C GLN A 38 -55.93 62.41 -7.67
N VAL A 39 -54.75 62.70 -7.09
CA VAL A 39 -54.65 63.20 -5.72
C VAL A 39 -53.51 64.22 -5.64
N PHE A 40 -53.91 65.47 -5.44
CA PHE A 40 -53.12 66.59 -4.96
C PHE A 40 -52.41 66.25 -3.64
N HIS A 41 -51.14 66.63 -3.48
CA HIS A 41 -50.69 67.18 -2.20
C HIS A 41 -49.60 68.22 -2.41
N ASP A 42 -50.01 69.44 -2.09
CA ASP A 42 -49.29 70.69 -2.04
C ASP A 42 -48.29 70.68 -0.86
N LEU A 43 -47.05 71.18 -1.07
CA LEU A 43 -46.18 71.61 0.04
C LEU A 43 -45.17 72.65 -0.46
N ARG A 44 -45.56 73.90 -0.22
CA ARG A 44 -44.81 75.15 -0.40
C ARG A 44 -43.46 75.11 0.31
N GLY A 45 -42.39 75.42 -0.42
CA GLY A 45 -41.08 75.79 0.12
C GLY A 45 -40.74 77.24 -0.23
N ASN A 46 -40.64 78.08 0.80
CA ASN A 46 -40.47 79.53 0.80
C ASN A 46 -39.40 80.08 -0.19
N VAL A 47 -39.84 80.85 -1.18
CA VAL A 47 -39.01 81.78 -1.96
C VAL A 47 -39.21 83.18 -1.38
N LYS A 48 -38.17 83.72 -0.70
CA LYS A 48 -38.16 85.11 -0.23
C LYS A 48 -37.63 86.00 -1.36
N ASN A 49 -38.55 86.65 -2.08
CA ASN A 49 -38.24 87.69 -3.05
C ASN A 49 -38.07 89.03 -2.31
N TYR A 50 -36.90 89.65 -2.45
CA TYR A 50 -36.67 91.04 -2.03
C TYR A 50 -36.73 91.91 -3.29
N SER A 51 -37.70 92.82 -3.33
CA SER A 51 -37.90 93.81 -4.40
C SER A 51 -37.47 95.16 -3.85
N ASP A 52 -36.55 95.84 -4.54
CA ASP A 52 -36.20 97.23 -4.25
C ASP A 52 -37.05 98.16 -5.13
N LYS A 53 -37.34 99.36 -4.62
CA LYS A 53 -38.42 100.29 -5.06
C LYS A 53 -38.30 100.88 -6.46
N ASN A 54 -37.51 100.28 -7.36
CA ASN A 54 -37.37 100.74 -8.75
C ASN A 54 -37.47 99.63 -9.81
N GLY A 55 -38.08 98.47 -9.48
CA GLY A 55 -38.68 97.59 -10.49
C GLY A 55 -37.72 96.85 -11.44
N ASN A 56 -36.49 96.56 -11.01
CA ASN A 56 -35.53 95.79 -11.81
C ASN A 56 -35.22 94.45 -11.13
N ASP A 57 -35.58 93.34 -11.77
CA ASP A 57 -35.21 91.98 -11.33
C ASP A 57 -33.71 91.72 -11.56
N VAL A 58 -32.93 91.60 -10.48
CA VAL A 58 -31.53 91.13 -10.56
C VAL A 58 -31.50 89.64 -10.27
N THR A 59 -31.64 88.82 -11.31
CA THR A 59 -31.36 87.38 -11.24
C THR A 59 -29.84 87.15 -11.19
N LYS A 60 -29.25 87.09 -9.99
CA LYS A 60 -27.90 86.53 -9.83
C LYS A 60 -27.93 85.03 -10.09
N THR A 61 -27.44 84.64 -11.26
CA THR A 61 -27.22 83.25 -11.69
C THR A 61 -26.08 82.61 -10.89
N VAL A 62 -26.40 81.86 -9.82
CA VAL A 62 -25.42 81.01 -9.11
C VAL A 62 -25.62 79.54 -9.52
N HIS A 63 -25.28 79.20 -10.76
CA HIS A 63 -25.26 77.82 -11.25
C HIS A 63 -23.90 77.50 -11.90
N LYS A 64 -22.81 77.58 -11.13
CA LYS A 64 -21.48 77.15 -11.58
C LYS A 64 -20.68 76.54 -10.44
N GLY A 65 -20.92 75.26 -10.14
CA GLY A 65 -20.12 74.52 -9.13
C GLY A 65 -20.60 73.10 -8.79
N ARG A 66 -21.89 72.79 -9.03
CA ARG A 66 -22.49 71.51 -8.59
C ARG A 66 -22.11 70.29 -9.45
N LYS A 67 -21.77 70.48 -10.73
CA LYS A 67 -21.40 69.37 -11.64
C LYS A 67 -19.97 68.86 -11.43
N THR A 68 -19.05 69.73 -11.02
CA THR A 68 -17.65 69.34 -10.76
C THR A 68 -17.54 68.54 -9.47
N PHE A 69 -18.34 68.85 -8.45
CA PHE A 69 -18.33 68.11 -7.19
C PHE A 69 -18.73 66.64 -7.37
N ALA A 70 -19.83 66.37 -8.08
CA ALA A 70 -20.29 65.01 -8.36
C ALA A 70 -19.25 64.17 -9.14
N PHE A 71 -18.52 64.80 -10.06
CA PHE A 71 -17.43 64.15 -10.79
C PHE A 71 -16.29 63.73 -9.84
N TRP A 72 -15.83 64.63 -8.97
CA TRP A 72 -14.79 64.32 -7.99
C TRP A 72 -15.22 63.27 -6.97
N THR A 73 -16.50 63.24 -6.58
CA THR A 73 -17.03 62.19 -5.70
C THR A 73 -17.00 60.82 -6.36
N LEU A 74 -17.36 60.75 -7.65
CA LEU A 74 -17.33 59.50 -8.43
C LEU A 74 -15.90 59.00 -8.63
N VAL A 75 -14.95 59.91 -8.90
CA VAL A 75 -13.52 59.56 -8.99
C VAL A 75 -13.00 59.02 -7.66
N CYS A 76 -13.33 59.66 -6.53
CA CYS A 76 -12.94 59.16 -5.21
C CYS A 76 -13.55 57.77 -4.91
N LEU A 77 -14.80 57.54 -5.28
CA LEU A 77 -15.47 56.26 -5.09
C LEU A 77 -14.84 55.16 -5.96
N LEU A 78 -14.49 55.46 -7.22
CA LEU A 78 -13.76 54.54 -8.09
C LEU A 78 -12.37 54.22 -7.53
N PHE A 79 -11.68 55.22 -6.98
CA PHE A 79 -10.37 55.04 -6.36
C PHE A 79 -10.44 54.20 -5.08
N ALA A 80 -11.47 54.39 -4.25
CA ALA A 80 -11.72 53.56 -3.08
C ALA A 80 -12.03 52.10 -3.47
N LEU A 81 -12.81 51.87 -4.53
CA LEU A 81 -13.06 50.52 -5.07
C LEU A 81 -11.78 49.89 -5.62
N ALA A 82 -10.94 50.64 -6.32
CA ALA A 82 -9.65 50.17 -6.81
C ALA A 82 -8.71 49.77 -5.67
N ILE A 83 -8.62 50.60 -4.61
CA ILE A 83 -7.85 50.28 -3.41
C ILE A 83 -8.43 49.06 -2.69
N GLY A 84 -9.76 48.97 -2.55
CA GLY A 84 -10.41 47.81 -1.95
C GLY A 84 -10.08 46.51 -2.71
N ASN A 85 -10.16 46.54 -4.04
CA ASN A 85 -9.78 45.42 -4.88
C ASN A 85 -8.28 45.11 -4.80
N LEU A 86 -7.42 46.12 -4.70
CA LEU A 86 -5.98 45.94 -4.52
C LEU A 86 -5.67 45.25 -3.18
N ILE A 87 -6.28 45.72 -2.09
CA ILE A 87 -6.13 45.13 -0.75
C ILE A 87 -6.64 43.70 -0.75
N LEU A 88 -7.82 43.44 -1.35
CA LEU A 88 -8.41 42.10 -1.42
C LEU A 88 -7.52 41.15 -2.24
N THR A 89 -6.94 41.63 -3.34
CA THR A 89 -6.00 40.83 -4.15
C THR A 89 -4.73 40.53 -3.34
N PHE A 90 -4.20 41.51 -2.60
CA PHE A 90 -3.04 41.32 -1.74
C PHE A 90 -3.31 40.36 -0.57
N THR A 91 -4.47 40.44 0.07
CA THR A 91 -4.84 39.51 1.15
C THR A 91 -5.05 38.09 0.61
N ILE A 92 -5.66 37.92 -0.56
CA ILE A 92 -5.76 36.60 -1.22
C ILE A 92 -4.36 36.04 -1.51
N LEU A 93 -3.45 36.84 -2.06
CA LEU A 93 -2.06 36.41 -2.33
C LEU A 93 -1.30 36.03 -1.05
N ALA A 94 -1.51 36.76 0.04
CA ALA A 94 -0.92 36.46 1.34
C ALA A 94 -1.48 35.16 1.96
N VAL A 95 -2.80 34.97 1.94
CA VAL A 95 -3.48 33.79 2.50
C VAL A 95 -3.21 32.53 1.69
N LEU A 96 -3.20 32.63 0.35
CA LEU A 96 -2.85 31.52 -0.55
C LEU A 96 -1.35 31.18 -0.48
N ARG A 97 -0.55 31.91 0.33
CA ARG A 97 0.89 31.70 0.51
C ARG A 97 1.66 31.58 -0.81
N LEU A 98 1.16 32.21 -1.88
CA LEU A 98 1.82 32.24 -3.19
C LEU A 98 3.18 32.96 -3.11
N GLY A 99 3.42 33.78 -2.07
CA GLY A 99 4.73 34.36 -1.75
C GLY A 99 5.53 33.61 -0.69
N GLN A 100 4.91 33.20 0.43
CA GLN A 100 5.61 32.60 1.58
C GLN A 100 5.95 31.11 1.42
N GLY A 101 5.34 30.39 0.48
CA GLY A 101 5.70 29.00 0.14
C GLY A 101 6.80 28.88 -0.93
N MET A 102 7.15 29.99 -1.60
CA MET A 102 8.19 30.06 -2.63
C MET A 102 9.49 30.70 -2.14
N GLU A 103 9.54 31.23 -0.91
CA GLU A 103 10.76 31.78 -0.30
C GLU A 103 11.88 30.72 -0.19
N SER A 104 11.48 29.45 -0.14
CA SER A 104 12.33 28.29 -0.08
C SER A 104 12.56 27.59 -1.44
N MET A 105 12.22 28.17 -2.58
CA MET A 105 12.33 27.48 -3.88
C MET A 105 13.06 28.34 -4.91
N GLU A 106 14.20 27.84 -5.38
CA GLU A 106 15.01 28.46 -6.43
C GLU A 106 15.08 27.54 -7.65
N PHE A 107 14.81 28.07 -8.83
CA PHE A 107 14.98 27.34 -10.09
C PHE A 107 16.42 27.52 -10.58
N LEU A 108 17.13 26.42 -10.80
CA LEU A 108 18.45 26.42 -11.43
C LEU A 108 18.28 25.96 -12.89
N PRO A 109 18.02 26.89 -13.84
CA PRO A 109 17.80 26.54 -15.23
C PRO A 109 19.02 25.88 -15.88
N GLU A 110 20.24 26.21 -15.45
CA GLU A 110 21.47 25.60 -15.97
C GLU A 110 21.58 24.11 -15.64
N HIS A 111 21.01 23.69 -14.50
CA HIS A 111 21.06 22.30 -14.04
C HIS A 111 19.72 21.56 -14.16
N ASN A 112 18.69 22.22 -14.73
CA ASN A 112 17.30 21.72 -14.74
C ASN A 112 16.84 21.20 -13.36
N ALA A 113 17.30 21.87 -12.29
CA ALA A 113 17.08 21.45 -10.92
C ALA A 113 16.24 22.49 -10.17
N ILE A 114 15.45 22.01 -9.21
CA ILE A 114 14.72 22.85 -8.27
C ILE A 114 15.41 22.70 -6.93
N LYS A 115 15.91 23.82 -6.42
CA LYS A 115 16.58 23.91 -5.14
C LYS A 115 15.58 24.31 -4.07
N LEU A 116 15.43 23.44 -3.08
CA LEU A 116 14.58 23.68 -1.92
C LEU A 116 15.45 24.15 -0.74
N MET A 117 15.26 25.40 -0.31
CA MET A 117 15.98 26.04 0.78
C MET A 117 15.17 26.01 2.08
N GLY A 118 15.61 25.22 3.05
CA GLY A 118 14.91 25.10 4.34
C GLY A 118 13.74 24.12 4.29
N LYS A 119 12.71 24.37 5.11
CA LYS A 119 11.56 23.47 5.25
C LYS A 119 10.50 23.77 4.20
N ALA A 120 10.35 22.89 3.22
CA ALA A 120 9.30 22.97 2.22
C ALA A 120 8.19 21.96 2.54
N HIS A 121 6.94 22.43 2.59
CA HIS A 121 5.76 21.59 2.75
C HIS A 121 5.13 21.35 1.39
N LEU A 122 5.36 20.16 0.82
CA LEU A 122 4.88 19.76 -0.50
C LEU A 122 4.05 18.48 -0.36
N GLU A 123 2.86 18.47 -0.96
CA GLU A 123 1.99 17.29 -0.94
C GLU A 123 2.42 16.27 -2.01
N HIS A 124 2.63 16.74 -3.24
CA HIS A 124 3.05 15.92 -4.38
C HIS A 124 4.24 16.57 -5.08
N VAL A 125 5.29 15.78 -5.30
CA VAL A 125 6.48 16.20 -6.05
C VAL A 125 6.63 15.31 -7.27
N TYR A 126 6.50 15.90 -8.46
CA TYR A 126 6.65 15.20 -9.72
C TYR A 126 7.98 15.58 -10.35
N LYS A 127 8.91 14.63 -10.39
CA LYS A 127 10.23 14.82 -11.00
C LYS A 127 10.43 13.80 -12.12
N ARG A 128 10.82 14.27 -13.31
CA ARG A 128 10.92 13.44 -14.51
C ARG A 128 12.17 12.53 -14.50
N ASP A 129 13.26 12.99 -13.92
CA ASP A 129 14.52 12.24 -13.80
C ASP A 129 14.56 11.36 -12.53
N GLY A 130 13.61 11.52 -11.61
CA GLY A 130 13.50 10.74 -10.37
C GLY A 130 14.64 10.95 -9.37
N LEU A 131 15.54 11.90 -9.61
CA LEU A 131 16.73 12.12 -8.81
C LEU A 131 16.44 13.10 -7.65
N LEU A 132 16.63 12.67 -6.41
CA LEU A 132 16.45 13.51 -5.23
C LEU A 132 17.75 13.51 -4.45
N GLU A 133 18.37 14.68 -4.31
CA GLU A 133 19.71 14.83 -3.74
C GLU A 133 19.72 15.91 -2.66
N GLY A 134 20.51 15.67 -1.62
CA GLY A 134 20.87 16.68 -0.63
C GLY A 134 22.09 17.49 -1.07
N PHE A 135 22.37 18.56 -0.33
CA PHE A 135 23.63 19.28 -0.51
C PHE A 135 24.79 18.49 0.08
N LYS A 136 26.00 18.77 -0.42
CA LYS A 136 27.22 18.21 0.15
C LYS A 136 27.25 18.51 1.66
N ASP A 137 27.47 17.47 2.46
CA ASP A 137 27.55 17.51 3.92
C ASP A 137 26.24 17.95 4.63
N VAL A 138 25.11 18.00 3.91
CA VAL A 138 23.79 18.33 4.48
C VAL A 138 22.78 17.25 4.09
N PRO A 139 22.37 16.37 5.03
CA PRO A 139 21.41 15.32 4.73
C PRO A 139 20.06 15.91 4.33
N MET A 140 19.49 15.40 3.23
CA MET A 140 18.10 15.66 2.87
C MET A 140 17.19 14.81 3.73
N MET A 141 16.23 15.43 4.42
CA MET A 141 15.21 14.72 5.19
C MET A 141 13.84 14.90 4.55
N ILE A 142 13.17 13.79 4.27
CA ILE A 142 11.77 13.76 3.86
C ILE A 142 10.98 13.22 5.04
N THR A 143 10.02 14.01 5.52
CA THR A 143 9.19 13.65 6.67
C THR A 143 7.72 13.77 6.31
N SER A 144 6.88 12.98 6.97
CA SER A 144 5.43 13.02 6.82
C SER A 144 4.80 13.09 8.21
N GLU A 145 3.88 14.03 8.41
CA GLU A 145 3.09 14.13 9.64
C GLU A 145 1.88 13.19 9.52
N ASN A 146 1.86 12.13 10.34
CA ASN A 146 0.77 11.13 10.39
C ASN A 146 0.45 10.43 9.05
N GLY A 147 1.39 10.39 8.11
CA GLY A 147 1.21 9.80 6.79
C GLY A 147 2.33 8.83 6.37
N SER A 148 2.27 8.39 5.12
CA SER A 148 3.33 7.60 4.48
C SER A 148 3.98 8.42 3.36
N VAL A 149 5.29 8.26 3.21
CA VAL A 149 6.03 8.78 2.05
C VAL A 149 6.02 7.69 0.98
N ASN A 150 5.39 7.99 -0.16
CA ASN A 150 5.22 7.05 -1.26
C ASN A 150 6.00 7.53 -2.49
N PHE A 151 6.90 6.70 -2.98
CA PHE A 151 7.63 6.93 -4.22
C PHE A 151 6.96 6.12 -5.33
N ASN A 152 6.26 6.83 -6.19
CA ASN A 152 5.54 6.27 -7.33
C ASN A 152 6.37 6.45 -8.59
N LEU A 153 6.68 5.36 -9.27
CA LEU A 153 7.35 5.41 -10.57
C LEU A 153 6.29 5.36 -11.67
N GLN A 154 6.19 6.42 -12.45
CA GLN A 154 5.32 6.48 -13.61
C GLN A 154 6.16 6.39 -14.89
N THR A 155 6.10 5.24 -15.55
CA THR A 155 6.70 5.07 -16.88
C THR A 155 5.70 5.48 -17.95
N ARG A 156 6.16 5.91 -19.13
CA ARG A 156 5.31 6.48 -20.21
C ARG A 156 4.13 5.58 -20.64
N LEU A 157 4.21 4.28 -20.38
CA LEU A 157 3.29 3.25 -20.86
C LEU A 157 2.54 2.52 -19.73
N SER A 158 2.89 2.77 -18.46
CA SER A 158 2.34 2.03 -17.32
C SER A 158 1.55 2.93 -16.39
N ARG A 159 0.59 2.32 -15.68
CA ARG A 159 0.00 2.93 -14.50
C ARG A 159 1.10 3.22 -13.47
N PRO A 160 0.97 4.32 -12.69
CA PRO A 160 1.90 4.61 -11.61
C PRO A 160 1.92 3.44 -10.63
N ASP A 161 3.12 2.94 -10.34
CA ASP A 161 3.32 1.84 -9.41
C ASP A 161 4.18 2.31 -8.23
N THR A 162 3.74 2.00 -7.01
CA THR A 162 4.43 2.40 -5.78
C THR A 162 5.59 1.46 -5.53
N LYS A 163 6.81 1.98 -5.70
CA LYS A 163 8.04 1.19 -5.57
C LYS A 163 8.64 1.23 -4.17
N LEU A 164 8.51 2.36 -3.48
CA LEU A 164 8.99 2.54 -2.11
C LEU A 164 7.92 3.22 -1.26
N THR A 165 7.59 2.62 -0.12
CA THR A 165 6.69 3.17 0.88
C THR A 165 7.42 3.22 2.21
N VAL A 166 7.47 4.41 2.82
CA VAL A 166 8.00 4.62 4.16
C VAL A 166 6.85 5.08 5.05
N ASN A 167 6.53 4.29 6.07
CA ASN A 167 5.46 4.59 7.01
C ASN A 167 5.89 4.21 8.45
N SER A 168 4.98 4.37 9.41
CA SER A 168 5.24 3.98 10.82
C SER A 168 5.42 2.48 11.03
N SER A 169 4.93 1.63 10.12
CA SER A 169 5.09 0.18 10.20
C SER A 169 6.40 -0.31 9.57
N GLY A 170 7.12 0.52 8.83
CA GLY A 170 8.43 0.20 8.26
C GLY A 170 8.67 0.75 6.85
N VAL A 171 9.71 0.20 6.21
CA VAL A 171 10.13 0.53 4.84
C VAL A 171 9.81 -0.64 3.93
N PHE A 172 8.98 -0.41 2.92
CA PHE A 172 8.55 -1.43 1.96
C PHE A 172 9.03 -1.08 0.57
N VAL A 173 9.81 -1.98 -0.04
CA VAL A 173 10.28 -1.84 -1.42
C VAL A 173 9.68 -2.96 -2.26
N ARG A 174 9.00 -2.60 -3.37
CA ARG A 174 8.23 -3.54 -4.20
C ARG A 174 8.48 -3.32 -5.68
N GLY A 175 8.49 -4.41 -6.44
CA GLY A 175 8.57 -4.35 -7.91
C GLY A 175 9.83 -3.67 -8.44
N VAL A 176 10.96 -3.80 -7.73
CA VAL A 176 12.28 -3.34 -8.15
C VAL A 176 13.17 -4.53 -8.51
N ASN A 177 14.09 -4.36 -9.46
CA ASN A 177 15.04 -5.40 -9.82
C ASN A 177 16.12 -5.59 -8.73
N SER A 178 16.58 -4.47 -8.17
CA SER A 178 17.56 -4.45 -7.09
C SER A 178 17.35 -3.22 -6.21
N LEU A 179 17.75 -3.33 -4.94
CA LEU A 179 17.84 -2.26 -3.97
C LEU A 179 19.28 -2.24 -3.46
N GLU A 180 19.91 -1.08 -3.49
CA GLU A 180 21.26 -0.87 -3.00
C GLU A 180 21.26 0.25 -1.96
N LEU A 181 21.81 -0.02 -0.78
CA LEU A 181 22.12 0.99 0.22
C LEU A 181 23.62 1.21 0.20
N VAL A 182 24.00 2.46 0.03
CA VAL A 182 25.40 2.90 -0.01
C VAL A 182 25.65 3.76 1.21
N ASP A 183 26.77 3.51 1.89
CA ASP A 183 27.24 4.35 2.98
C ASP A 183 27.65 5.72 2.40
N PRO A 184 27.04 6.83 2.88
CA PRO A 184 27.33 8.17 2.36
C PRO A 184 28.79 8.60 2.56
N ASP A 185 29.45 8.14 3.63
CA ASP A 185 30.81 8.61 3.97
C ASP A 185 31.88 7.83 3.19
N SER A 186 31.75 6.51 3.14
CA SER A 186 32.73 5.63 2.47
C SER A 186 32.42 5.36 0.99
N GLY A 187 31.20 5.65 0.54
CA GLY A 187 30.72 5.32 -0.81
C GLY A 187 30.60 3.81 -1.07
N ARG A 188 30.75 2.96 -0.04
CA ARG A 188 30.63 1.50 -0.16
C ARG A 188 29.19 1.06 -0.05
N THR A 189 28.79 0.12 -0.90
CA THR A 189 27.49 -0.55 -0.78
C THR A 189 27.45 -1.38 0.49
N VAL A 190 26.58 -1.00 1.42
CA VAL A 190 26.34 -1.68 2.71
C VAL A 190 25.38 -2.85 2.52
N PHE A 191 24.40 -2.70 1.64
CA PHE A 191 23.40 -3.73 1.36
C PHE A 191 23.01 -3.70 -0.11
N SER A 192 22.92 -4.87 -0.75
CA SER A 192 22.39 -5.00 -2.10
C SER A 192 21.54 -6.26 -2.21
N THR A 193 20.32 -6.14 -2.73
CA THR A 193 19.49 -7.33 -3.04
C THR A 193 19.93 -8.04 -4.32
N ALA A 194 20.79 -7.44 -5.14
CA ALA A 194 21.38 -8.08 -6.32
C ALA A 194 22.62 -8.93 -5.97
N ALA A 195 23.14 -8.81 -4.74
CA ALA A 195 24.31 -9.56 -4.33
C ALA A 195 24.00 -11.07 -4.27
N PRO A 196 24.81 -11.94 -4.91
CA PRO A 196 24.59 -13.39 -4.90
C PRO A 196 24.82 -14.01 -3.52
N ALA A 197 25.57 -13.33 -2.65
CA ALA A 197 25.78 -13.69 -1.26
C ALA A 197 25.55 -12.46 -0.38
N ILE A 198 24.70 -12.60 0.62
CA ILE A 198 24.41 -11.56 1.61
C ILE A 198 24.83 -12.09 2.96
N ASN A 199 25.67 -11.32 3.66
CA ASN A 199 25.88 -11.54 5.09
C ASN A 199 24.68 -10.95 5.81
N ILE A 200 23.89 -11.81 6.43
CA ILE A 200 22.71 -11.40 7.16
C ILE A 200 23.19 -10.76 8.47
N PRO A 201 22.88 -9.47 8.73
CA PRO A 201 23.28 -8.81 9.96
C PRO A 201 22.55 -9.43 11.17
N ASP A 202 23.12 -9.25 12.36
CA ASP A 202 22.50 -9.72 13.60
C ASP A 202 21.09 -9.11 13.77
N GLY A 203 20.16 -9.93 14.29
CA GLY A 203 18.77 -9.52 14.55
C GLY A 203 17.74 -9.91 13.48
N VAL A 204 18.13 -10.70 12.47
CA VAL A 204 17.16 -11.28 11.51
C VAL A 204 16.57 -12.58 12.08
N ASN A 205 15.29 -12.53 12.43
CA ASN A 205 14.59 -13.67 13.02
C ASN A 205 14.03 -14.65 11.97
N ASN A 206 13.64 -14.15 10.79
CA ASN A 206 12.99 -14.94 9.75
C ASN A 206 13.70 -14.75 8.41
N ILE A 207 14.02 -15.86 7.74
CA ILE A 207 14.68 -15.86 6.43
C ILE A 207 13.81 -16.65 5.46
N HIS A 208 13.29 -15.96 4.44
CA HIS A 208 12.58 -16.57 3.33
C HIS A 208 13.48 -16.54 2.10
N ALA A 209 14.03 -17.69 1.73
CA ALA A 209 14.96 -17.81 0.61
C ALA A 209 14.70 -19.09 -0.20
N LYS A 210 14.99 -19.04 -1.51
CA LYS A 210 14.90 -20.22 -2.40
C LYS A 210 16.08 -21.19 -2.21
N GLN A 211 17.25 -20.65 -1.88
CA GLN A 211 18.47 -21.42 -1.67
C GLN A 211 19.31 -20.72 -0.60
N VAL A 212 19.81 -21.48 0.36
CA VAL A 212 20.72 -21.00 1.40
C VAL A 212 21.96 -21.87 1.38
N SER A 213 23.13 -21.25 1.26
CA SER A 213 24.43 -21.92 1.34
C SER A 213 25.13 -21.41 2.60
N THR A 214 25.21 -22.26 3.62
CA THR A 214 25.84 -21.94 4.90
C THR A 214 26.54 -23.16 5.47
N LYS A 215 27.51 -22.92 6.35
CA LYS A 215 28.20 -23.97 7.10
C LYS A 215 27.34 -24.52 8.25
N ARG A 216 26.46 -23.68 8.81
CA ARG A 216 25.67 -24.02 10.00
C ARG A 216 24.34 -23.27 10.02
N ILE A 217 23.28 -23.97 10.43
CA ILE A 217 21.96 -23.42 10.74
C ILE A 217 21.68 -23.81 12.20
N THR A 218 21.51 -22.82 13.08
CA THR A 218 21.28 -23.03 14.52
C THR A 218 20.30 -21.99 15.02
N ALA A 219 19.37 -22.40 15.88
CA ALA A 219 18.57 -21.47 16.67
C ALA A 219 19.31 -21.02 17.94
N PRO A 220 18.88 -19.90 18.55
CA PRO A 220 19.24 -19.54 19.92
C PRO A 220 18.88 -20.65 20.93
N VAL A 221 19.47 -20.60 22.13
CA VAL A 221 19.26 -21.62 23.18
C VAL A 221 17.81 -21.64 23.67
N ASP A 222 17.12 -20.51 23.62
CA ASP A 222 15.78 -20.31 24.18
C ASP A 222 14.66 -20.35 23.11
N GLU A 223 14.99 -20.67 21.86
CA GLU A 223 14.05 -20.63 20.74
C GLU A 223 14.15 -21.87 19.84
N ASP A 224 13.02 -22.24 19.23
CA ASP A 224 12.94 -23.38 18.32
C ASP A 224 13.36 -23.02 16.89
N LEU A 225 14.12 -23.91 16.24
CA LEU A 225 14.41 -23.79 14.80
C LEU A 225 13.30 -24.44 13.98
N SER A 226 12.47 -23.64 13.32
CA SER A 226 11.47 -24.14 12.38
C SER A 226 11.95 -24.02 10.92
N VAL A 227 11.94 -25.13 10.18
CA VAL A 227 12.24 -25.15 8.75
C VAL A 227 10.99 -25.60 8.00
N ARG A 228 10.43 -24.71 7.17
CA ARG A 228 9.18 -24.93 6.43
C ARG A 228 9.36 -24.62 4.95
N SER A 229 8.65 -25.35 4.11
CA SER A 229 8.62 -25.15 2.67
C SER A 229 7.27 -25.58 2.13
N ASP A 230 6.73 -24.81 1.19
CA ASP A 230 5.47 -25.13 0.51
C ASP A 230 5.64 -26.25 -0.53
N GLY A 231 6.88 -26.51 -1.00
CA GLY A 231 7.19 -27.51 -2.02
C GLY A 231 8.08 -28.65 -1.52
N SER A 232 9.38 -28.39 -1.39
CA SER A 232 10.34 -29.41 -0.93
C SER A 232 11.56 -28.78 -0.27
N ILE A 233 12.09 -29.44 0.76
CA ILE A 233 13.33 -29.06 1.44
C ILE A 233 14.40 -30.07 1.05
N HIS A 234 15.52 -29.58 0.51
CA HIS A 234 16.67 -30.41 0.16
C HIS A 234 17.88 -29.97 0.99
N LEU A 235 18.26 -30.79 1.96
CA LEU A 235 19.48 -30.59 2.74
C LEU A 235 20.60 -31.41 2.07
N ARG A 236 21.66 -30.73 1.61
CA ARG A 236 22.81 -31.36 0.96
C ARG A 236 24.09 -30.81 1.57
N GLY A 237 24.99 -31.70 1.94
CA GLY A 237 26.35 -31.36 2.38
C GLY A 237 27.36 -32.18 1.59
N SER A 238 28.50 -31.58 1.26
CA SER A 238 29.59 -32.26 0.53
C SER A 238 30.15 -33.46 1.29
N GLU A 239 30.11 -33.42 2.62
CA GLU A 239 30.61 -34.47 3.53
C GLU A 239 29.46 -35.18 4.27
N GLY A 240 28.22 -34.94 3.85
CA GLY A 240 27.02 -35.35 4.58
C GLY A 240 26.41 -34.22 5.39
N THR A 241 25.31 -34.54 6.08
CA THR A 241 24.56 -33.60 6.91
C THR A 241 24.43 -34.16 8.31
N HIS A 242 24.83 -33.37 9.32
CA HIS A 242 24.64 -33.71 10.73
C HIS A 242 23.52 -32.86 11.30
N MET A 243 22.59 -33.48 12.02
CA MET A 243 21.48 -32.81 12.68
C MET A 243 21.46 -33.24 14.14
N GLU A 244 21.51 -32.25 15.02
CA GLU A 244 21.50 -32.45 16.47
C GLU A 244 20.45 -31.52 17.07
N SER A 245 19.61 -32.08 17.93
CA SER A 245 18.60 -31.33 18.66
C SER A 245 18.29 -32.03 19.98
N LYS A 246 17.80 -31.26 20.95
CA LYS A 246 17.19 -31.84 22.16
C LYS A 246 15.95 -32.64 21.79
N GLU A 247 15.11 -32.09 20.92
CA GLU A 247 13.90 -32.71 20.39
C GLU A 247 13.82 -32.44 18.88
N LEU A 248 13.55 -33.49 18.11
CA LEU A 248 13.41 -33.39 16.66
C LEU A 248 12.02 -33.86 16.25
N PHE A 249 11.26 -32.96 15.62
CA PHE A 249 9.92 -33.23 15.14
C PHE A 249 9.86 -33.11 13.62
N TRP A 250 9.46 -34.20 12.96
CA TRP A 250 9.20 -34.23 11.52
C TRP A 250 7.73 -34.50 11.27
N SER A 251 7.12 -33.66 10.43
CA SER A 251 5.73 -33.79 10.00
C SER A 251 5.66 -33.63 8.49
N ALA A 252 4.85 -34.46 7.85
CA ALA A 252 4.55 -34.40 6.43
C ALA A 252 3.03 -34.57 6.23
N ASP A 253 2.48 -34.00 5.16
CA ASP A 253 1.04 -34.07 4.88
C ASP A 253 0.57 -35.50 4.54
N GLN A 254 1.47 -36.33 4.02
CA GLN A 254 1.19 -37.71 3.64
C GLN A 254 2.15 -38.66 4.38
N ASP A 255 3.22 -39.08 3.71
CA ASP A 255 4.14 -40.10 4.21
C ASP A 255 5.53 -39.53 4.47
N ILE A 256 6.23 -40.13 5.45
CA ILE A 256 7.65 -39.90 5.71
C ILE A 256 8.42 -41.14 5.29
N TYR A 257 9.30 -40.98 4.29
CA TYR A 257 10.16 -42.06 3.79
C TYR A 257 11.59 -41.91 4.31
N ILE A 258 12.06 -42.89 5.08
CA ILE A 258 13.47 -42.97 5.51
C ILE A 258 14.15 -44.08 4.71
N LYS A 259 15.07 -43.70 3.82
CA LYS A 259 15.77 -44.63 2.92
C LYS A 259 17.27 -44.37 2.94
N SER A 260 18.04 -45.44 2.98
CA SER A 260 19.48 -45.42 2.69
C SER A 260 19.75 -46.06 1.33
N ILE A 261 20.60 -45.45 0.51
CA ILE A 261 20.96 -45.97 -0.82
C ILE A 261 22.09 -47.00 -0.71
N ASN A 262 23.14 -46.66 0.04
CA ASN A 262 24.38 -47.44 0.14
C ASN A 262 24.74 -47.79 1.60
N GLY A 263 23.74 -48.03 2.45
CA GLY A 263 23.99 -48.28 3.87
C GLY A 263 22.76 -48.76 4.61
N SER A 264 22.77 -48.59 5.92
CA SER A 264 21.67 -48.96 6.81
C SER A 264 20.95 -47.72 7.34
N VAL A 265 19.68 -47.91 7.70
CA VAL A 265 18.93 -46.98 8.54
C VAL A 265 18.94 -47.57 9.94
N VAL A 266 19.51 -46.85 10.90
CA VAL A 266 19.59 -47.30 12.30
C VAL A 266 18.80 -46.33 13.15
N LEU A 267 17.70 -46.82 13.74
CA LEU A 267 16.94 -46.09 14.74
C LEU A 267 17.34 -46.66 16.11
N SER A 268 17.99 -45.84 16.93
CA SER A 268 18.48 -46.24 18.24
C SER A 268 18.13 -45.18 19.27
N GLY A 269 17.39 -45.57 20.30
CA GLY A 269 17.03 -44.73 21.44
C GLY A 269 17.40 -45.44 22.73
N LYS A 270 17.80 -44.68 23.77
CA LYS A 270 18.19 -45.21 25.08
C LYS A 270 17.09 -46.08 25.71
N GLU A 271 15.84 -45.67 25.54
CA GLU A 271 14.64 -46.38 26.04
C GLU A 271 13.98 -47.26 24.95
N GLY A 272 14.62 -47.38 23.78
CA GLY A 272 14.09 -48.06 22.60
C GLY A 272 13.42 -47.11 21.61
N VAL A 273 12.84 -47.70 20.57
CA VAL A 273 12.08 -47.01 19.52
C VAL A 273 10.61 -47.37 19.71
N PHE A 274 9.77 -46.35 19.87
CA PHE A 274 8.34 -46.53 20.08
C PHE A 274 7.58 -46.18 18.80
N VAL A 275 6.55 -46.97 18.52
CA VAL A 275 5.62 -46.73 17.41
C VAL A 275 4.23 -46.63 18.01
N ASP A 276 3.48 -45.58 17.68
CA ASP A 276 2.09 -45.47 18.12
C ASP A 276 1.24 -46.54 17.43
N VAL A 277 0.86 -47.54 18.21
CA VAL A 277 0.11 -48.68 17.72
C VAL A 277 -1.33 -48.33 17.34
N ARG A 278 -1.90 -47.22 17.82
CA ARG A 278 -3.32 -46.88 17.62
C ARG A 278 -3.69 -46.81 16.14
N TYR A 279 -2.78 -46.30 15.32
CA TYR A 279 -2.95 -46.09 13.89
C TYR A 279 -2.49 -47.27 13.03
N LEU A 280 -1.94 -48.33 13.64
CA LEU A 280 -1.54 -49.53 12.89
C LEU A 280 -2.77 -50.36 12.47
N PRO A 281 -2.84 -50.83 11.21
CA PRO A 281 -3.96 -51.64 10.72
C PRO A 281 -4.06 -52.95 11.52
N ILE A 282 -5.29 -53.40 11.78
CA ILE A 282 -5.56 -54.66 12.47
C ILE A 282 -5.95 -55.70 11.44
N ALA A 283 -5.08 -56.69 11.22
CA ALA A 283 -5.35 -57.83 10.36
C ALA A 283 -6.16 -58.89 11.12
N SER A 284 -7.18 -59.44 10.46
CA SER A 284 -7.97 -60.54 11.02
C SER A 284 -7.29 -61.90 10.76
N PRO A 285 -7.23 -62.80 11.77
CA PRO A 285 -6.79 -64.16 11.56
C PRO A 285 -7.76 -64.93 10.67
N ILE A 286 -7.25 -65.90 9.90
CA ILE A 286 -8.03 -66.68 8.92
C ILE A 286 -9.16 -67.49 9.60
N ASN A 287 -8.95 -67.93 10.84
CA ASN A 287 -9.91 -68.69 11.62
C ASN A 287 -10.87 -67.75 12.36
N LYS A 288 -12.00 -67.41 11.72
CA LYS A 288 -13.07 -66.57 12.25
C LYS A 288 -13.94 -67.29 13.30
N THR A 289 -13.39 -67.81 14.38
CA THR A 289 -14.20 -68.48 15.41
C THR A 289 -14.51 -67.64 16.64
N ASP A 290 -13.82 -66.53 16.89
CA ASP A 290 -14.16 -65.69 18.04
C ASP A 290 -14.14 -64.19 17.74
N LYS A 291 -15.32 -63.58 17.82
CA LYS A 291 -15.51 -62.13 17.99
C LYS A 291 -15.18 -61.69 19.42
N GLN A 292 -14.21 -62.31 20.08
CA GLN A 292 -13.72 -61.84 21.38
C GLN A 292 -12.53 -60.94 21.13
N ALA A 293 -12.80 -59.63 21.23
CA ALA A 293 -11.79 -58.59 21.29
C ALA A 293 -10.90 -58.85 22.52
N THR A 294 -9.81 -59.57 22.30
CA THR A 294 -8.78 -59.78 23.30
C THR A 294 -7.90 -58.53 23.35
N GLY A 295 -7.60 -58.05 24.56
CA GLY A 295 -6.80 -56.84 24.77
C GLY A 295 -5.31 -56.98 24.42
N GLN A 296 -4.90 -58.11 23.84
CA GLN A 296 -3.51 -58.39 23.49
C GLN A 296 -3.35 -58.47 21.97
N PHE A 297 -2.35 -57.75 21.47
CA PHE A 297 -2.01 -57.70 20.05
C PHE A 297 -0.55 -58.10 19.83
N LYS A 298 -0.28 -58.78 18.72
CA LYS A 298 1.08 -58.94 18.18
C LYS A 298 1.30 -57.96 17.04
N VAL A 299 2.48 -57.35 17.00
CA VAL A 299 2.93 -56.52 15.88
C VAL A 299 3.71 -57.39 14.90
N CYS A 300 3.34 -57.30 13.63
CA CYS A 300 3.91 -58.07 12.53
C CYS A 300 4.44 -57.12 11.47
N VAL A 301 5.48 -57.56 10.75
CA VAL A 301 6.16 -56.80 9.70
C VAL A 301 5.94 -57.50 8.36
N CYS A 302 5.46 -56.77 7.37
CA CYS A 302 5.39 -57.21 5.98
C CYS A 302 6.77 -57.11 5.34
N MET A 303 7.47 -58.23 5.17
CA MET A 303 8.72 -58.26 4.41
C MET A 303 8.43 -58.41 2.90
N PRO A 304 9.18 -57.73 2.01
CA PRO A 304 10.30 -56.82 2.27
C PRO A 304 9.88 -55.35 2.48
N GLN A 305 8.59 -55.03 2.40
CA GLN A 305 8.08 -53.64 2.38
C GLN A 305 8.26 -52.87 3.70
N GLY A 306 8.42 -53.56 4.82
CA GLY A 306 8.55 -52.96 6.15
C GLY A 306 7.24 -52.43 6.77
N LYS A 307 6.07 -52.66 6.14
CA LYS A 307 4.77 -52.22 6.68
C LYS A 307 4.45 -52.95 7.99
N LEU A 308 3.98 -52.22 9.00
CA LEU A 308 3.60 -52.76 10.30
C LEU A 308 2.09 -52.97 10.40
N PHE A 309 1.68 -54.09 10.98
CA PHE A 309 0.27 -54.36 11.27
C PHE A 309 0.10 -55.14 12.57
N ARG A 310 -1.12 -55.14 13.12
CA ARG A 310 -1.47 -55.79 14.37
C ARG A 310 -2.38 -56.98 14.15
N ILE A 311 -2.23 -58.03 14.95
CA ILE A 311 -3.13 -59.17 14.97
C ILE A 311 -3.64 -59.38 16.40
N PRO A 312 -4.97 -59.52 16.62
CA PRO A 312 -5.50 -59.86 17.93
C PRO A 312 -5.07 -61.27 18.33
N VAL A 313 -4.72 -61.47 19.61
CA VAL A 313 -4.31 -62.77 20.15
C VAL A 313 -5.38 -63.28 21.11
N PRO A 314 -6.22 -64.25 20.68
CA PRO A 314 -7.19 -64.90 21.56
C PRO A 314 -6.51 -65.53 22.78
N THR A 315 -7.14 -65.43 23.94
CA THR A 315 -6.61 -65.98 25.20
C THR A 315 -6.40 -67.47 25.08
N GLY A 316 -5.17 -67.94 25.30
CA GLY A 316 -4.79 -69.35 25.22
C GLY A 316 -4.38 -69.86 23.84
N GLN A 317 -4.38 -69.03 22.79
CA GLN A 317 -3.95 -69.43 21.44
C GLN A 317 -2.64 -68.78 21.00
N LYS A 318 -1.74 -69.58 20.42
CA LYS A 318 -0.51 -69.08 19.77
C LYS A 318 -0.83 -68.63 18.36
N VAL A 319 -0.99 -67.31 18.16
CA VAL A 319 -1.16 -66.70 16.84
C VAL A 319 0.20 -66.31 16.26
N THR A 320 0.46 -66.62 14.99
CA THR A 320 1.67 -66.23 14.26
C THR A 320 1.34 -65.24 13.13
N CYS A 321 2.31 -64.42 12.75
CA CYS A 321 2.16 -63.45 11.66
C CYS A 321 1.95 -64.08 10.27
N SER A 322 2.19 -65.39 10.14
CA SER A 322 2.03 -66.15 8.89
C SER A 322 0.58 -66.57 8.60
N HIS A 323 -0.31 -66.55 9.60
CA HIS A 323 -1.69 -67.05 9.49
C HIS A 323 -2.73 -65.93 9.43
N VAL A 324 -2.40 -64.84 8.71
CA VAL A 324 -3.33 -63.74 8.43
C VAL A 324 -3.84 -63.82 7.00
N ASN A 325 -5.05 -63.31 6.78
CA ASN A 325 -5.58 -63.22 5.44
C ASN A 325 -4.79 -62.18 4.62
N MET A 326 -3.95 -62.65 3.69
CA MET A 326 -3.17 -61.82 2.77
C MET A 326 -3.87 -61.62 1.42
N THR A 327 -5.15 -61.96 1.29
CA THR A 327 -5.87 -61.90 0.01
C THR A 327 -6.91 -60.77 -0.03
N GLY A 328 -6.99 -60.09 -1.18
CA GLY A 328 -7.95 -59.01 -1.44
C GLY A 328 -7.70 -57.73 -0.65
N ASP A 329 -8.76 -56.93 -0.47
CA ASP A 329 -8.73 -55.61 0.19
C ASP A 329 -8.35 -55.66 1.68
N MET A 330 -8.28 -56.86 2.27
CA MET A 330 -7.92 -57.07 3.68
C MET A 330 -6.43 -57.40 3.87
N ASN A 331 -5.62 -57.36 2.81
CA ASN A 331 -4.19 -57.64 2.91
C ASN A 331 -3.46 -56.47 3.59
N PRO A 332 -2.92 -56.64 4.82
CA PRO A 332 -2.18 -55.59 5.51
C PRO A 332 -0.82 -55.28 4.85
N CYS A 333 -0.39 -56.12 3.90
CA CYS A 333 0.87 -56.03 3.18
C CYS A 333 0.72 -55.61 1.71
N ALA A 334 -0.50 -55.29 1.25
CA ALA A 334 -0.73 -54.73 -0.10
C ALA A 334 -0.27 -53.27 -0.14
#